data_AF-A0A7X6UTK2-F1
#
_entry.id   AF-A0A7X6UTK2-F1
#
_cell.length_a   1.000
_cell.length_b   1.000
_cell.length_c   1.000
_cell.angle_alpha   90.00
_cell.angle_beta   90.00
_cell.angle_gamma   90.00
#
_symmetry.space_group_name_H-M   'P 1'
#
loop_
_entity.id
_entity.type
_entity.pdbx_description
1 polymer ?
#
loop_
_entity_poly.entity_id
_entity_poly.type
_entity_poly.pdbx_seq_one_letter_code
_entity_poly.pdbx_strand_id
1 'polypeptide(L)'
;MMFIARFNKLIRNKILWSIFAFIVVLSFVAWTTQTGGPQAAENENRLGTLDGKAVPPAEFQAAYFNSLLATSLMFGRPLQVTAQVDSVLRTMAWRRLADLRALADRELSVCADEVVAAIR
;
A
#
# COMPACT_ATOMS: atom_id res chain seq x y z
N MET A 1 17.43 23.55 -50.91
CA MET A 1 18.71 23.05 -50.36
C MET A 1 19.29 23.91 -49.20
N MET A 2 18.45 24.61 -48.41
CA MET A 2 18.90 25.36 -47.21
C MET A 2 18.21 24.92 -45.91
N PHE A 3 17.15 24.11 -45.99
CA PHE A 3 16.39 23.65 -44.82
C PHE A 3 17.15 22.60 -44.01
N ILE A 4 17.79 21.62 -44.68
CA ILE A 4 18.62 20.58 -44.04
C ILE A 4 19.84 21.15 -43.28
N ALA A 5 20.45 22.24 -43.78
CA ALA A 5 21.60 22.85 -43.14
C ALA A 5 21.23 23.57 -41.82
N ARG A 6 20.02 24.15 -41.74
CA ARG A 6 19.49 24.74 -40.50
C ARG A 6 19.12 23.69 -39.47
N PHE A 7 18.63 22.51 -39.89
CA PHE A 7 18.38 21.38 -39.00
C PHE A 7 19.66 20.91 -38.28
N ASN A 8 20.79 20.81 -39.00
CA ASN A 8 22.07 20.43 -38.36
C ASN A 8 22.55 21.49 -37.34
N LYS A 9 22.32 22.78 -37.62
CA LYS A 9 22.63 23.86 -36.69
C LYS A 9 21.71 23.87 -35.45
N LEU A 10 20.45 23.44 -35.60
CA LEU A 10 19.51 23.23 -34.49
C LEU A 10 19.96 22.08 -33.59
N ILE A 11 20.36 20.94 -34.17
CA ILE A 11 20.82 19.76 -33.40
C ILE A 11 22.16 20.06 -32.69
N ARG A 12 23.03 20.88 -33.27
CA ARG A 12 24.33 21.23 -32.64
C ARG A 12 24.26 22.38 -31.63
N ASN A 13 23.10 23.03 -31.48
CA ASN A 13 22.96 24.15 -30.55
C ASN A 13 22.74 23.63 -29.12
N LYS A 14 23.78 23.72 -28.28
CA LYS A 14 23.74 23.33 -26.86
C LYS A 14 22.62 24.02 -26.08
N ILE A 15 22.25 25.25 -26.45
CA ILE A 15 21.20 26.01 -25.75
C ILE A 15 19.83 25.35 -25.96
N LEU A 16 19.53 24.96 -27.21
CA LEU A 16 18.26 24.34 -27.56
C LEU A 16 18.11 22.97 -26.89
N TRP A 17 19.20 22.19 -26.88
CA TRP A 17 19.26 20.91 -26.18
C TRP A 17 19.15 21.04 -24.66
N SER A 18 19.73 22.09 -24.07
CA SER A 18 19.61 22.37 -22.63
C SER A 18 18.17 22.66 -22.24
N ILE A 19 17.46 23.50 -23.02
CA ILE A 19 16.03 23.80 -22.78
C ILE A 19 15.19 22.53 -22.91
N PHE A 20 15.42 21.72 -23.93
CA PHE A 20 14.71 20.45 -24.12
C PHE A 20 14.97 19.49 -22.95
N ALA A 21 16.22 19.32 -22.53
CA ALA A 21 16.58 18.49 -21.38
C ALA A 21 15.92 18.99 -20.09
N PHE A 22 15.87 20.32 -19.88
CA PHE A 22 15.22 20.92 -18.72
C PHE A 22 13.71 20.62 -18.68
N ILE A 23 13.01 20.72 -19.82
CA ILE A 23 11.59 20.36 -19.92
C ILE A 23 11.37 18.88 -19.63
N VAL A 24 12.24 18.00 -20.15
CA VAL A 24 12.16 16.56 -19.88
C VAL A 24 12.35 16.26 -18.40
N VAL A 25 13.36 16.85 -17.76
CA VAL A 25 13.59 16.68 -16.32
C VAL A 25 12.42 17.21 -15.51
N LEU A 26 11.86 18.38 -15.84
CA LEU A 26 10.67 18.91 -15.17
C LEU A 26 9.44 18.01 -15.37
N SER A 27 9.25 17.41 -16.55
CA SER A 27 8.18 16.44 -16.78
C SER A 27 8.38 15.18 -15.95
N PHE A 28 9.60 14.63 -15.89
CA PHE A 28 9.88 13.46 -15.04
C PHE A 28 9.79 13.78 -13.55
N VAL A 29 10.15 14.99 -13.12
CA VAL A 29 10.02 15.42 -11.72
C VAL A 29 8.56 15.68 -11.38
N ALA A 30 7.80 16.41 -12.20
CA ALA A 30 6.38 16.62 -11.99
C ALA A 30 5.60 15.29 -11.98
N TRP A 31 5.96 14.36 -12.89
CA TRP A 31 5.41 13.02 -12.92
C TRP A 31 5.83 12.21 -11.69
N THR A 32 7.11 12.22 -11.30
CA THR A 32 7.61 11.45 -10.13
C THR A 32 7.02 11.96 -8.81
N THR A 33 6.74 13.27 -8.72
CA THR A 33 6.10 13.87 -7.55
C THR A 33 4.59 13.63 -7.52
N GLN A 34 3.94 13.43 -8.69
CA GLN A 34 2.55 12.95 -8.77
C GLN A 34 2.42 11.42 -8.64
N THR A 35 3.49 10.65 -8.86
CA THR A 35 3.53 9.21 -8.57
C THR A 35 3.96 8.89 -7.15
N GLY A 36 3.65 9.78 -6.19
CA GLY A 36 3.53 9.43 -4.78
C GLY A 36 2.31 8.56 -4.54
N GLY A 37 2.32 7.32 -5.01
CA GLY A 37 1.30 6.29 -4.76
C GLY A 37 0.00 6.45 -5.57
N PRO A 38 -0.67 5.35 -5.93
CA PRO A 38 -1.95 5.39 -6.64
C PRO A 38 -3.08 5.85 -5.70
N GLN A 39 -3.14 7.15 -5.37
CA GLN A 39 -4.27 7.72 -4.62
C GLN A 39 -5.57 7.74 -5.45
N ALA A 40 -5.48 7.66 -6.78
CA ALA A 40 -6.66 7.53 -7.64
C ALA A 40 -7.31 6.13 -7.59
N ALA A 41 -6.60 5.09 -7.12
CA ALA A 41 -7.16 3.74 -6.91
C ALA A 41 -7.65 3.51 -5.46
N GLU A 42 -7.42 4.47 -4.57
CA GLU A 42 -7.78 4.38 -3.14
C GLU A 42 -9.29 4.45 -2.90
N ASN A 43 -10.04 4.98 -3.87
CA ASN A 43 -11.51 5.04 -3.82
C ASN A 43 -12.23 3.84 -4.45
N GLU A 44 -11.54 3.02 -5.26
CA GLU A 44 -12.16 1.91 -5.99
C GLU A 44 -11.84 0.54 -5.37
N ASN A 45 -10.76 0.43 -4.61
CA ASN A 45 -10.34 -0.81 -3.95
C ASN A 45 -10.83 -0.92 -2.50
N ARG A 46 -12.03 -0.40 -2.19
CA ARG A 46 -12.60 -0.53 -0.84
C ARG A 46 -13.08 -1.96 -0.65
N LEU A 47 -12.26 -2.78 0.03
CA LEU A 47 -12.59 -4.17 0.43
C LEU A 47 -13.88 -4.27 1.27
N GLY A 48 -14.29 -3.17 1.88
CA GLY A 48 -15.53 -3.04 2.64
C GLY A 48 -15.53 -1.82 3.55
N THR A 49 -16.58 -1.70 4.36
CA THR A 49 -16.67 -0.72 5.45
C THR A 49 -16.81 -1.47 6.77
N LEU A 50 -16.22 -0.90 7.82
CA LEU A 50 -16.38 -1.35 9.20
C LEU A 50 -16.79 -0.12 10.03
N ASP A 51 -17.92 -0.21 10.73
CA ASP A 51 -18.52 0.90 11.50
C ASP A 51 -18.68 2.20 10.68
N GLY A 52 -19.09 2.05 9.42
CA GLY A 52 -19.29 3.17 8.50
C GLY A 52 -17.99 3.82 7.99
N LYS A 53 -16.82 3.35 8.44
CA LYS A 53 -15.50 3.81 7.98
C LYS A 53 -14.96 2.83 6.94
N ALA A 54 -14.44 3.35 5.83
CA ALA A 54 -13.76 2.51 4.83
C ALA A 54 -12.53 1.84 5.46
N VAL A 55 -12.29 0.57 5.11
CA VAL A 55 -11.08 -0.14 5.54
C VAL A 55 -10.06 -0.09 4.40
N PRO A 56 -8.86 0.48 4.64
CA PRO A 56 -7.76 0.45 3.68
C PRO A 56 -7.35 -0.99 3.34
N PRO A 57 -7.01 -1.30 2.08
CA PRO A 57 -6.56 -2.63 1.69
C PRO A 57 -5.37 -3.14 2.48
N ALA A 58 -4.42 -2.27 2.80
CA ALA A 58 -3.24 -2.61 3.57
C ALA A 58 -3.60 -3.08 5.00
N GLU A 59 -4.61 -2.46 5.62
CA GLU A 59 -5.07 -2.81 6.97
C GLU A 59 -5.71 -4.21 6.98
N PHE A 60 -6.58 -4.49 6.01
CA PHE A 60 -7.19 -5.80 5.86
C PHE A 60 -6.15 -6.89 5.56
N GLN A 61 -5.17 -6.61 4.67
CA GLN A 61 -4.09 -7.55 4.36
C GLN A 61 -3.24 -7.87 5.59
N ALA A 62 -2.92 -6.88 6.41
CA ALA A 62 -2.20 -7.10 7.66
C ALA A 62 -3.01 -7.97 8.64
N ALA A 63 -4.31 -7.72 8.78
CA ALA A 63 -5.20 -8.54 9.62
C ALA A 63 -5.28 -9.99 9.11
N TYR A 64 -5.43 -10.18 7.79
CA TYR A 64 -5.45 -11.50 7.16
C TYR A 64 -4.14 -12.26 7.36
N PHE A 65 -3.00 -11.61 7.15
CA PHE A 65 -1.69 -12.22 7.38
C PHE A 65 -1.53 -12.67 8.83
N ASN A 66 -1.92 -11.84 9.81
CA ASN A 66 -1.87 -12.21 11.22
C ASN A 66 -2.76 -13.42 11.53
N SER A 67 -3.97 -13.49 10.98
CA SER A 67 -4.87 -14.64 11.14
C SER A 67 -4.28 -15.93 10.54
N LEU A 68 -3.69 -15.84 9.35
CA LEU A 68 -2.99 -16.97 8.72
C LEU A 68 -1.80 -17.42 9.57
N LEU A 69 -0.97 -16.48 10.01
CA LEU A 69 0.22 -16.75 10.82
C LEU A 69 -0.17 -17.41 12.15
N ALA A 70 -1.12 -16.83 12.88
CA ALA A 70 -1.61 -17.38 14.15
C ALA A 70 -2.13 -18.82 13.98
N THR A 71 -2.89 -19.06 12.92
CA THR A 71 -3.44 -20.40 12.63
C THR A 71 -2.30 -21.37 12.27
N SER A 72 -1.32 -20.92 11.46
CA SER A 72 -0.18 -21.77 11.07
C SER A 72 0.72 -22.15 12.26
N LEU A 73 0.96 -21.20 13.17
CA LEU A 73 1.69 -21.43 14.42
C LEU A 73 0.93 -22.38 15.35
N MET A 74 -0.40 -22.24 15.45
CA MET A 74 -1.23 -23.12 16.26
C MET A 74 -1.17 -24.58 15.80
N PHE A 75 -1.14 -24.83 14.48
CA PHE A 75 -1.02 -26.18 13.92
C PHE A 75 0.43 -26.66 13.74
N GLY A 76 1.42 -25.81 14.03
CA GLY A 76 2.85 -26.11 13.87
C GLY A 76 3.27 -26.43 12.44
N ARG A 77 2.49 -26.04 11.43
CA ARG A 77 2.75 -26.35 10.02
C ARG A 77 2.18 -25.28 9.09
N PRO A 78 2.76 -25.09 7.90
CA PRO A 78 2.17 -24.23 6.89
C PRO A 78 0.77 -24.73 6.53
N LEU A 79 -0.20 -23.82 6.54
CA LEU A 79 -1.58 -24.12 6.14
C LEU A 79 -1.68 -24.12 4.62
N GLN A 80 -2.34 -25.14 4.09
CA GLN A 80 -2.76 -25.12 2.69
C GLN A 80 -4.01 -24.25 2.59
N VAL A 81 -3.89 -23.11 1.92
CA VAL A 81 -4.99 -22.16 1.73
C VAL A 81 -5.88 -22.67 0.59
N THR A 82 -6.91 -23.43 0.94
CA THR A 82 -8.02 -23.76 0.03
C THR A 82 -9.06 -22.63 0.04
N ALA A 83 -10.02 -22.63 -0.90
CA ALA A 83 -11.09 -21.63 -0.93
C ALA A 83 -11.91 -21.60 0.39
N GLN A 84 -12.14 -22.77 1.00
CA GLN A 84 -12.83 -22.88 2.28
C GLN A 84 -12.00 -22.26 3.41
N VAL A 85 -10.71 -22.58 3.48
CA VAL A 85 -9.80 -22.02 4.48
C VAL A 85 -9.67 -20.51 4.31
N ASP A 86 -9.57 -20.01 3.07
CA ASP A 86 -9.51 -18.58 2.77
C ASP A 86 -10.74 -17.85 3.29
N SER A 87 -11.94 -18.39 3.10
CA SER A 87 -13.19 -17.79 3.60
C SER A 87 -13.20 -17.64 5.13
N VAL A 88 -12.69 -18.66 5.84
CA VAL A 88 -12.57 -18.64 7.30
C VAL A 88 -11.51 -17.63 7.73
N LEU A 89 -10.35 -17.60 7.07
CA LEU A 89 -9.29 -16.64 7.35
C LEU A 89 -9.74 -15.20 7.13
N ARG A 90 -10.52 -14.92 6.08
CA ARG A 90 -11.12 -13.59 5.86
C ARG A 90 -12.08 -13.21 6.97
N THR A 91 -12.89 -14.15 7.45
CA THR A 91 -13.80 -13.92 8.57
C THR A 91 -13.02 -13.61 9.86
N MET A 92 -11.95 -14.36 10.12
CA MET A 92 -11.05 -14.09 11.25
C MET A 92 -10.35 -12.74 11.14
N ALA A 93 -9.92 -12.36 9.93
CA ALA A 93 -9.30 -11.06 9.67
C ALA A 93 -10.27 -9.90 9.96
N TRP A 94 -11.50 -10.00 9.47
CA TRP A 94 -12.54 -9.00 9.74
C TRP A 94 -12.87 -8.88 11.23
N ARG A 95 -12.98 -10.01 11.92
CA ARG A 95 -13.23 -10.02 13.36
C ARG A 95 -12.09 -9.37 14.15
N ARG A 96 -10.84 -9.71 13.81
CA ARG A 96 -9.66 -9.08 14.41
C ARG A 96 -9.65 -7.58 14.20
N LEU A 97 -9.99 -7.11 13.00
CA LEU A 97 -10.02 -5.70 12.66
C LEU A 97 -11.12 -4.96 13.45
N ALA A 98 -12.30 -5.59 13.60
CA ALA A 98 -13.37 -5.09 14.46
C ALA A 98 -12.93 -4.97 15.93
N ASP A 99 -12.30 -6.01 16.47
CA ASP A 99 -11.82 -6.02 17.85
C ASP A 99 -10.77 -4.93 18.10
N LEU A 100 -9.79 -4.79 17.20
CA LEU A 100 -8.74 -3.77 17.32
C LEU A 100 -9.31 -2.36 17.24
N ARG A 101 -10.30 -2.13 16.37
CA ARG A 101 -10.94 -0.82 16.23
C ARG A 101 -11.79 -0.47 17.45
N ALA A 102 -12.53 -1.45 17.97
CA ALA A 102 -13.31 -1.28 19.20
C ALA A 102 -12.44 -0.99 20.43
N LEU A 103 -11.23 -1.58 20.50
CA LEU A 103 -10.26 -1.29 21.56
C LEU A 103 -9.65 0.11 21.42
N ALA A 104 -9.28 0.49 20.19
CA ALA A 104 -8.73 1.82 19.89
C ALA A 104 -9.75 2.94 20.21
N ASP A 105 -11.02 2.76 19.84
CA ASP A 105 -12.09 3.71 20.12
C ASP A 105 -12.37 3.87 21.63
N ARG A 106 -11.95 2.91 22.46
CA ARG A 106 -12.06 2.94 23.93
C ARG A 106 -10.77 3.33 24.64
N GLU A 107 -9.74 3.73 23.89
CA GLU A 107 -8.41 4.08 24.40
C GLU A 107 -7.78 2.97 25.27
N LEU A 108 -8.16 1.71 25.03
CA LEU A 108 -7.61 0.56 25.71
C LEU A 108 -6.26 0.23 25.09
N SER A 109 -5.20 0.75 25.72
CA SER A 109 -3.81 0.40 25.39
C SER A 109 -3.26 -0.60 26.39
N VAL A 110 -2.34 -1.45 25.92
CA VAL A 110 -1.63 -2.42 26.75
C VAL A 110 -0.20 -1.92 26.93
N CYS A 111 0.29 -1.89 28.16
CA CYS A 111 1.68 -1.50 28.42
C CYS A 111 2.64 -2.64 28.06
N ALA A 112 3.87 -2.32 27.67
CA ALA A 112 4.89 -3.31 27.33
C ALA A 112 5.12 -4.33 28.48
N ASP A 113 5.07 -3.87 29.72
CA ASP A 113 5.24 -4.71 30.90
C ASP A 113 4.11 -5.75 31.06
N GLU A 114 2.88 -5.39 30.70
CA GLU A 114 1.73 -6.31 30.74
C GLU A 114 1.85 -7.39 29.67
N VAL A 115 2.36 -7.03 28.48
CA VAL A 115 2.64 -8.01 27.41
C VAL A 115 3.72 -9.00 27.85
N VAL A 116 4.80 -8.51 28.45
CA VAL A 116 5.88 -9.38 28.98
C VAL A 116 5.34 -10.29 30.07
N ALA A 117 4.49 -9.78 30.97
CA ALA A 117 3.86 -10.57 32.01
C ALA A 117 2.92 -11.66 31.46
N ALA A 118 2.27 -11.44 30.33
CA ALA A 118 1.37 -12.41 29.70
C ALA A 118 2.09 -13.51 28.90
N ILE A 119 3.34 -13.30 28.49
CA ILE A 119 4.15 -14.28 27.74
C ILE A 119 4.90 -15.24 28.67
N ARG A 120 5.20 -14.80 29.90
CA ARG A 120 5.91 -15.58 30.93
C ARG A 120 4.99 -16.59 31.60
#